data_AF-A0A3P7Q2J6-F1
#
_entry.id   AF-A0A3P7Q2J6-F1
#
_cell.length_a   1.000
_cell.length_b   1.000
_cell.length_c   1.000
_cell.angle_alpha   90.00
_cell.angle_beta   90.00
_cell.angle_gamma   90.00
#
_symmetry.space_group_name_H-M   'P 1'
#
loop_
_entity.id
_entity.type
_entity.pdbx_description
1 polymer ?
#
loop_
_entity_poly.entity_id
_entity_poly.type
_entity_poly.pdbx_seq_one_letter_code
_entity_poly.pdbx_strand_id
1 'polypeptide(L)'
;MFRIQLGEHPTIQPCVASLSSMRSRFAYAQVLPELFSEADEQDYLTNKELADRLHLQPPVVAALTDDVMIRAPQFDNDKEGNRRVINVGLAIRPHNSRANTIGWSRFSATRGMWLFSQRVLDVLRKYAELFPELTNYLSGWNCRGVADSNHIFPQDTL
;
A
#
# COMPACT_ATOMS: atom_id res chain seq x y z
N MET A 1 -63.26 -14.46 -30.67
CA MET A 1 -63.54 -14.69 -29.25
C MET A 1 -63.00 -16.07 -28.91
N PHE A 2 -61.78 -16.14 -28.36
CA PHE A 2 -61.09 -17.41 -28.09
C PHE A 2 -60.77 -17.49 -26.59
N ARG A 3 -61.21 -18.59 -25.99
CA ARG A 3 -61.19 -18.88 -24.55
C ARG A 3 -59.93 -19.70 -24.25
N ILE A 4 -59.11 -19.25 -23.31
CA ILE A 4 -57.87 -19.91 -22.88
C ILE A 4 -58.24 -21.04 -21.90
N GLN A 5 -57.76 -22.26 -22.15
CA GLN A 5 -57.73 -23.37 -21.19
C GLN A 5 -56.31 -23.47 -20.60
N LEU A 6 -56.22 -23.47 -19.28
CA LEU A 6 -54.99 -23.65 -18.50
C LEU A 6 -54.62 -25.14 -18.48
N GLY A 7 -53.41 -25.47 -18.96
CA GLY A 7 -52.79 -26.80 -18.87
C GLY A 7 -51.68 -26.82 -17.81
N GLU A 8 -51.54 -27.97 -17.16
CA GLU A 8 -50.84 -28.24 -15.90
C GLU A 8 -49.30 -28.09 -15.96
N HIS A 9 -48.70 -27.65 -14.85
CA HIS A 9 -47.24 -27.59 -14.63
C HIS A 9 -46.71 -28.95 -14.12
N PRO A 10 -45.62 -29.51 -14.68
CA PRO A 10 -44.96 -30.68 -14.12
C PRO A 10 -44.02 -30.32 -12.95
N THR A 11 -44.11 -31.13 -11.90
CA THR A 11 -43.34 -31.12 -10.65
C THR A 11 -41.83 -31.20 -10.89
N ILE A 12 -41.06 -30.22 -10.40
CA ILE A 12 -39.60 -30.24 -10.41
C ILE A 12 -39.11 -31.24 -9.35
N GLN A 13 -38.55 -32.38 -9.80
CA GLN A 13 -37.70 -33.21 -8.94
C GLN A 13 -36.36 -32.51 -8.71
N PRO A 14 -35.88 -32.34 -7.47
CA PRO A 14 -34.52 -31.88 -7.25
C PRO A 14 -33.53 -33.01 -7.59
N CYS A 15 -32.70 -32.78 -8.61
CA CYS A 15 -31.50 -33.58 -8.85
C CYS A 15 -30.59 -33.51 -7.61
N VAL A 16 -30.43 -34.65 -6.93
CA VAL A 16 -29.45 -34.82 -5.87
C VAL A 16 -28.07 -34.85 -6.53
N ALA A 17 -27.39 -33.70 -6.54
CA ALA A 17 -26.00 -33.63 -6.96
C ALA A 17 -25.14 -34.47 -5.99
N SER A 18 -24.41 -35.44 -6.53
CA SER A 18 -23.51 -36.32 -5.77
C SER A 18 -22.51 -35.51 -4.93
N LEU A 19 -22.42 -35.86 -3.64
CA LEU A 19 -21.52 -35.25 -2.64
C LEU A 19 -20.03 -35.28 -3.05
N SER A 20 -19.63 -36.14 -3.98
CA SER A 20 -18.26 -36.16 -4.52
C SER A 20 -17.95 -34.96 -5.43
N SER A 21 -18.95 -34.41 -6.14
CA SER A 21 -18.80 -33.23 -7.00
C SER A 21 -18.71 -31.93 -6.20
N MET A 22 -19.37 -31.86 -5.04
CA MET A 22 -19.31 -30.68 -4.16
C MET A 22 -17.95 -30.53 -3.49
N ARG A 23 -17.28 -31.63 -3.08
CA ARG A 23 -15.94 -31.56 -2.46
C ARG A 23 -14.89 -30.97 -3.40
N SER A 24 -15.00 -31.22 -4.70
CA SER A 24 -14.07 -30.66 -5.69
C SER A 24 -14.26 -29.15 -5.83
N ARG A 25 -15.50 -28.64 -5.87
CA ARG A 25 -15.79 -27.19 -5.97
C ARG A 25 -15.27 -26.37 -4.78
N PHE A 26 -15.27 -26.93 -3.58
CA PHE A 26 -14.73 -26.25 -2.39
C PHE A 26 -13.21 -26.16 -2.38
N ALA A 27 -12.50 -27.18 -2.90
CA ALA A 27 -11.05 -27.13 -3.02
C ALA A 27 -10.61 -26.08 -4.06
N TYR A 28 -11.29 -25.98 -5.20
CA TYR A 28 -10.99 -24.95 -6.20
C TYR A 28 -11.28 -23.52 -5.70
N ALA A 29 -12.33 -23.33 -4.89
CA ALA A 29 -12.70 -22.02 -4.37
C ALA A 29 -11.68 -21.44 -3.36
N GLN A 30 -10.87 -22.28 -2.70
CA GLN A 30 -9.79 -21.81 -1.82
C GLN A 30 -8.49 -21.54 -2.57
N VAL A 31 -8.21 -22.28 -3.65
CA VAL A 31 -6.98 -22.15 -4.44
C VAL A 31 -7.06 -21.01 -5.48
N LEU A 32 -8.25 -20.71 -5.99
CA LEU A 32 -8.46 -19.63 -6.96
C LEU A 32 -8.05 -18.22 -6.45
N PRO A 33 -8.44 -17.79 -5.23
CA PRO A 33 -8.01 -16.50 -4.69
C PRO A 33 -6.49 -16.36 -4.55
N GLU A 34 -5.80 -17.45 -4.19
CA GLU A 34 -4.34 -17.47 -4.01
C GLU A 34 -3.62 -17.38 -5.37
N LEU A 35 -4.10 -18.10 -6.39
CA LEU A 35 -3.56 -18.03 -7.76
C LEU A 35 -3.76 -16.66 -8.42
N PHE A 36 -4.93 -16.02 -8.24
CA PHE A 36 -5.14 -14.65 -8.72
C PHE A 36 -4.31 -13.65 -7.92
N SER A 37 -4.06 -13.89 -6.63
CA SER A 37 -3.18 -13.06 -5.81
C SER A 37 -1.74 -13.13 -6.30
N GLU A 38 -1.20 -14.32 -6.57
CA GLU A 38 0.19 -14.48 -7.01
C GLU A 38 0.46 -13.95 -8.42
N ALA A 39 -0.47 -14.11 -9.36
CA ALA A 39 -0.34 -13.56 -10.71
C ALA A 39 -0.36 -12.01 -10.69
N ASP A 40 -1.18 -11.41 -9.82
CA ASP A 40 -1.27 -9.96 -9.63
C ASP A 40 -0.10 -9.40 -8.80
N GLU A 41 0.74 -10.25 -8.19
CA GLU A 41 1.95 -9.86 -7.48
C GLU A 41 3.19 -9.73 -8.37
N GLN A 42 3.19 -10.29 -9.59
CA GLN A 42 4.36 -10.26 -10.48
C GLN A 42 4.76 -8.83 -10.89
N ASP A 43 3.80 -7.92 -10.99
CA ASP A 43 4.02 -6.53 -11.36
C ASP A 43 4.36 -5.61 -10.16
N TYR A 44 4.46 -6.17 -8.96
CA TYR A 44 4.79 -5.44 -7.75
C TYR A 44 6.22 -5.73 -7.28
N LEU A 45 6.77 -4.75 -6.58
CA LEU A 45 8.13 -4.70 -6.07
C LEU A 45 8.09 -4.72 -4.55
N THR A 46 9.02 -5.46 -3.96
CA THR A 46 9.33 -5.37 -2.53
C THR A 46 10.04 -4.06 -2.21
N ASN A 47 10.07 -3.69 -0.92
CA ASN A 47 10.89 -2.56 -0.45
C ASN A 47 12.37 -2.69 -0.86
N LYS A 48 12.90 -3.92 -0.86
CA LYS A 48 14.29 -4.17 -1.25
C LYS A 48 14.50 -3.90 -2.74
N GLU A 49 13.62 -4.41 -3.60
CA GLU A 49 13.71 -4.17 -5.04
C GLU A 49 13.51 -2.70 -5.41
N LEU A 50 12.61 -1.99 -4.71
CA LEU A 50 12.49 -0.53 -4.85
C LEU A 50 13.81 0.16 -4.47
N ALA A 51 14.39 -0.19 -3.32
CA ALA A 51 15.65 0.38 -2.85
C ALA A 51 16.80 0.16 -3.84
N ASP A 52 16.93 -1.07 -4.35
CA ASP A 52 17.94 -1.43 -5.34
C ASP A 52 17.77 -0.62 -6.63
N ARG A 53 16.53 -0.46 -7.13
CA ARG A 53 16.22 0.30 -8.36
C ARG A 53 16.34 1.82 -8.20
N LEU A 54 16.21 2.34 -6.98
CA LEU A 54 16.34 3.77 -6.67
C LEU A 54 17.76 4.14 -6.22
N HIS A 55 18.64 3.15 -6.03
CA HIS A 55 19.94 3.34 -5.39
C HIS A 55 19.84 4.00 -4.00
N LEU A 56 18.78 3.65 -3.25
CA LEU A 56 18.54 4.11 -1.89
C LEU A 56 18.70 2.96 -0.91
N GLN A 57 18.89 3.26 0.38
CA GLN A 57 18.88 2.21 1.40
C GLN A 57 17.43 1.76 1.68
N PRO A 58 17.19 0.46 1.95
CA PRO A 58 15.85 -0.05 2.27
C PRO A 58 15.12 0.70 3.40
N PRO A 59 15.77 1.14 4.49
CA PRO A 59 15.10 1.94 5.53
C PRO A 59 14.59 3.29 5.02
N VAL A 60 15.28 3.93 4.07
CA VAL A 60 14.86 5.21 3.46
C VAL A 60 13.59 5.00 2.66
N VAL A 61 13.55 3.95 1.82
CA VAL A 61 12.34 3.61 1.06
C VAL A 61 11.18 3.24 1.98
N ALA A 62 11.45 2.47 3.03
CA ALA A 62 10.44 2.12 4.03
C ALA A 62 9.86 3.36 4.71
N ALA A 63 10.70 4.34 5.06
CA ALA A 63 10.25 5.61 5.62
C ALA A 63 9.41 6.42 4.62
N LEU A 64 9.91 6.62 3.40
CA LEU A 64 9.21 7.41 2.37
C LEU A 64 7.87 6.83 1.94
N THR A 65 7.72 5.51 1.95
CA THR A 65 6.46 4.83 1.65
C THR A 65 5.47 4.82 2.81
N ASP A 66 5.89 5.28 3.98
CA ASP A 66 5.09 5.38 5.20
C ASP A 66 4.81 6.85 5.54
N ASP A 67 4.37 7.09 6.77
CA ASP A 67 4.32 8.43 7.35
C ASP A 67 5.69 8.86 7.91
N VAL A 68 6.16 10.02 7.44
CA VAL A 68 7.36 10.69 7.97
C VAL A 68 6.95 11.99 8.60
N MET A 69 6.86 12.00 9.93
CA MET A 69 6.41 13.16 10.68
C MET A 69 7.58 14.07 11.04
N ILE A 70 7.51 15.34 10.64
CA ILE A 70 8.49 16.39 10.96
C ILE A 70 7.80 17.61 11.59
N ARG A 71 8.50 18.34 12.45
CA ARG A 71 8.00 19.62 12.99
C ARG A 71 8.06 20.67 11.90
N ALA A 72 6.99 21.42 11.75
CA ALA A 72 6.94 22.56 10.84
C ALA A 72 7.97 23.64 11.24
N PRO A 73 8.42 24.44 10.26
CA PRO A 73 9.24 25.62 10.53
C PRO A 73 8.58 26.51 11.60
N GLN A 74 9.38 27.07 12.50
CA GLN A 74 8.91 28.06 13.46
C GLN A 74 8.78 29.41 12.76
N PHE A 75 7.60 30.00 12.82
CA PHE A 75 7.42 31.41 12.46
C PHE A 75 7.37 32.25 13.74
N ASP A 76 7.69 33.55 13.64
CA ASP A 76 7.78 34.48 14.78
C ASP A 76 6.51 34.53 15.66
N ASN A 77 5.36 34.10 15.12
CA ASN A 77 4.08 34.08 15.81
C ASN A 77 3.75 32.72 16.48
N ASP A 78 4.59 31.69 16.30
CA ASP A 78 4.33 30.36 16.84
C ASP A 78 4.83 30.24 18.29
N LYS A 79 3.96 29.76 19.18
CA LYS A 79 4.35 29.40 20.55
C LYS A 79 5.18 28.11 20.51
N GLU A 80 6.35 28.13 21.15
CA GLU A 80 7.36 27.05 21.21
C GLU A 80 6.76 25.64 21.45
N GLY A 81 5.70 25.53 22.26
CA GLY A 81 5.06 24.26 22.62
C GLY A 81 3.97 23.75 21.67
N ASN A 82 3.58 24.50 20.64
CA ASN A 82 2.46 24.14 19.76
C ASN A 82 2.86 24.01 18.28
N ARG A 83 4.14 23.75 18.02
CA ARG A 83 4.65 23.59 16.65
C ARG A 83 3.97 22.39 16.00
N ARG A 84 3.27 22.67 14.89
CA ARG A 84 2.52 21.66 14.13
C ARG A 84 3.48 20.60 13.58
N VAL A 85 2.99 19.37 13.48
CA VAL A 85 3.71 18.27 12.85
C VAL A 85 3.10 18.05 11.47
N ILE A 86 3.94 17.90 10.46
CA ILE A 86 3.55 17.66 9.08
C ILE A 86 4.09 16.31 8.61
N ASN A 87 3.28 15.61 7.82
CA ASN A 87 3.72 14.38 7.16
C ASN A 87 4.41 14.75 5.84
N VAL A 88 5.67 14.33 5.70
CA VAL A 88 6.46 14.43 4.46
C VAL A 88 6.76 13.06 3.86
N GLY A 89 6.15 12.00 4.40
CA GLY A 89 6.10 10.69 3.78
C GLY A 89 4.95 10.63 2.77
N LEU A 90 4.98 9.63 1.89
CA LEU A 90 3.95 9.46 0.85
C LEU A 90 2.68 8.77 1.37
N ALA A 91 2.68 8.27 2.61
CA ALA A 91 1.53 7.59 3.24
C ALA A 91 0.93 6.45 2.37
N ILE A 92 1.79 5.78 1.59
CA ILE A 92 1.37 4.75 0.62
C ILE A 92 0.92 3.48 1.36
N ARG A 93 1.49 3.23 2.54
CA ARG A 93 1.06 2.21 3.48
C ARG A 93 0.17 2.84 4.55
N PRO A 94 -1.16 2.65 4.50
CA PRO A 94 -2.01 3.17 5.55
C PRO A 94 -1.70 2.49 6.89
N HIS A 95 -1.49 3.30 7.93
CA HIS A 95 -1.25 2.80 9.28
C HIS A 95 -2.42 1.94 9.79
N ASN A 96 -2.09 0.92 10.58
CA ASN A 96 -3.03 0.11 11.37
C ASN A 96 -4.09 -0.68 10.59
N SER A 97 -4.03 -0.68 9.26
CA SER A 97 -4.86 -1.55 8.43
C SER A 97 -3.98 -2.23 7.40
N ARG A 98 -4.17 -3.53 7.16
CA ARG A 98 -3.63 -4.21 5.97
C ARG A 98 -4.43 -3.78 4.71
N ALA A 99 -4.89 -2.53 4.67
CA ALA A 99 -5.69 -2.00 3.59
C ALA A 99 -4.77 -1.65 2.42
N ASN A 100 -5.14 -2.12 1.23
CA ASN A 100 -4.37 -1.88 0.03
C ASN A 100 -4.74 -0.50 -0.53
N THR A 101 -3.74 0.27 -0.97
CA THR A 101 -3.99 1.45 -1.80
C THR A 101 -4.05 0.98 -3.26
N ILE A 102 -5.27 0.91 -3.82
CA ILE A 102 -5.51 0.30 -5.15
C ILE A 102 -4.59 0.92 -6.21
N GLY A 103 -3.80 0.07 -6.87
CA GLY A 103 -2.86 0.49 -7.91
C GLY A 103 -1.58 1.15 -7.41
N TRP A 104 -1.31 1.12 -6.10
CA TRP A 104 -0.09 1.66 -5.48
C TRP A 104 0.59 0.63 -4.58
N SER A 105 -0.11 0.10 -3.59
CA SER A 105 0.43 -0.82 -2.58
C SER A 105 -0.51 -1.96 -2.26
N ARG A 106 0.07 -3.10 -1.88
CA ARG A 106 -0.65 -4.29 -1.47
C ARG A 106 0.09 -5.00 -0.34
N PHE A 107 -0.63 -5.51 0.64
CA PHE A 107 -0.06 -6.48 1.57
C PHE A 107 -0.18 -7.89 0.99
N SER A 108 0.95 -8.54 0.71
CA SER A 108 1.00 -9.96 0.36
C SER A 108 0.85 -10.80 1.61
N ALA A 109 -0.24 -11.56 1.71
CA ALA A 109 -0.46 -12.48 2.82
C ALA A 109 0.54 -13.64 2.78
N THR A 110 0.83 -14.17 1.58
CA THR A 110 1.74 -15.29 1.35
C THR A 110 3.18 -14.95 1.72
N ARG A 111 3.64 -13.75 1.35
CA ARG A 111 5.00 -13.27 1.67
C ARG A 111 5.11 -12.54 3.01
N GLY A 112 3.97 -12.26 3.64
CA GLY A 112 3.90 -11.53 4.91
C GLY A 112 4.45 -10.10 4.84
N MET A 113 4.44 -9.46 3.67
CA MET A 113 5.10 -8.17 3.45
C MET A 113 4.34 -7.25 2.48
N TRP A 114 4.68 -5.96 2.53
CA TRP A 114 4.15 -4.97 1.60
C TRP A 114 4.87 -5.05 0.25
N LEU A 115 4.07 -4.95 -0.80
CA LEU A 115 4.47 -4.90 -2.19
C LEU A 115 3.96 -3.59 -2.79
N PHE A 116 4.70 -3.06 -3.77
CA PHE A 116 4.48 -1.74 -4.34
C PHE A 116 4.50 -1.81 -5.86
N SER A 117 3.52 -1.17 -6.49
CA SER A 117 3.45 -1.12 -7.95
C SER A 117 4.62 -0.34 -8.54
N GLN A 118 4.84 -0.50 -9.85
CA GLN A 118 5.77 0.30 -10.63
C GLN A 118 5.53 1.83 -10.50
N ARG A 119 4.29 2.27 -10.27
CA ARG A 119 3.96 3.70 -10.07
C ARG A 119 4.63 4.28 -8.83
N VAL A 120 4.76 3.48 -7.77
CA VAL A 120 5.45 3.89 -6.54
C VAL A 120 6.93 4.14 -6.82
N LEU A 121 7.56 3.30 -7.65
CA LEU A 121 8.95 3.53 -8.06
C LEU A 121 9.11 4.89 -8.76
N ASP A 122 8.22 5.20 -9.69
CA ASP A 122 8.32 6.44 -10.47
C ASP A 122 8.09 7.69 -9.62
N VAL A 123 7.16 7.63 -8.66
CA VAL A 123 6.93 8.73 -7.72
C VAL A 123 8.09 8.86 -6.74
N LEU A 124 8.61 7.77 -6.19
CA LEU A 124 9.76 7.81 -5.28
C LEU A 124 11.01 8.35 -5.99
N ARG A 125 11.23 7.99 -7.25
CA ARG A 125 12.33 8.53 -8.06
C ARG A 125 12.24 10.05 -8.15
N LYS A 126 11.08 10.57 -8.58
CA LYS A 126 10.84 12.02 -8.66
C LYS A 126 10.96 12.69 -7.29
N TYR A 127 10.47 12.05 -6.24
CA TYR A 127 10.53 12.58 -4.88
C TYR A 127 11.97 12.70 -4.38
N ALA A 128 12.80 11.69 -4.63
CA ALA A 128 14.22 11.71 -4.28
C ALA A 128 15.02 12.75 -5.09
N GLU A 129 14.65 12.95 -6.37
CA GLU A 129 15.23 14.01 -7.21
C GLU A 129 14.86 15.42 -6.73
N LEU A 130 13.62 15.62 -6.27
CA LEU A 130 13.12 16.92 -5.81
C LEU A 130 13.57 17.29 -4.39
N PHE A 131 13.78 16.29 -3.53
CA PHE A 131 14.11 16.49 -2.11
C PHE A 131 15.32 15.63 -1.69
N PRO A 132 16.50 15.83 -2.32
CA PRO A 132 17.69 15.04 -2.03
C PRO A 132 18.13 15.18 -0.55
N GLU A 133 17.98 16.36 0.05
CA GLU A 133 18.33 16.63 1.45
C GLU A 133 17.51 15.76 2.41
N LEU A 134 16.22 15.58 2.14
CA LEU A 134 15.36 14.69 2.90
C LEU A 134 15.84 13.24 2.78
N THR A 135 16.11 12.75 1.56
CA THR A 135 16.57 11.36 1.40
C THR A 135 17.92 11.10 2.07
N ASN A 136 18.83 12.08 2.02
CA ASN A 136 20.12 12.03 2.72
C ASN A 136 19.91 12.03 4.24
N TYR A 137 19.05 12.91 4.76
CA TYR A 137 18.70 12.92 6.18
C TYR A 137 18.16 11.57 6.64
N LEU A 138 17.20 11.00 5.90
CA LEU A 138 16.59 9.70 6.20
C LEU A 138 17.64 8.56 6.22
N SER A 139 18.68 8.64 5.39
CA SER A 139 19.72 7.61 5.32
C SER A 139 20.59 7.52 6.58
N GLY A 140 20.78 8.66 7.27
CA GLY A 140 21.45 8.73 8.57
C GLY A 140 20.48 8.73 9.76
N TRP A 141 19.17 8.72 9.51
CA TRP A 141 18.18 8.90 10.57
C TRP A 141 18.09 7.67 11.44
N ASN A 142 18.62 7.82 12.65
CA ASN A 142 18.70 6.75 13.62
C ASN A 142 18.08 7.17 14.95
N CYS A 143 16.91 7.83 14.97
CA CYS A 143 16.37 8.37 16.23
C CYS A 143 14.84 8.35 16.36
N ARG A 144 14.41 7.82 17.51
CA ARG A 144 13.05 7.79 18.05
C ARG A 144 12.53 9.22 18.28
N GLY A 145 11.69 9.74 17.41
CA GLY A 145 11.03 11.04 17.61
C GLY A 145 10.67 11.75 16.31
N VAL A 146 10.04 12.92 16.44
CA VAL A 146 9.68 13.81 15.32
C VAL A 146 10.87 14.74 15.03
N ALA A 147 11.44 14.66 13.82
CA ALA A 147 12.56 15.51 13.40
C ALA A 147 12.12 16.98 13.22
N ASP A 148 13.00 17.94 13.48
CA ASP A 148 12.76 19.36 13.18
C ASP A 148 13.07 19.64 11.70
N SER A 149 12.28 20.49 11.03
CA SER A 149 12.48 20.87 9.63
C SER A 149 13.89 21.40 9.37
N ASN A 150 14.47 22.14 10.32
CA ASN A 150 15.78 22.78 10.16
C ASN A 150 16.93 21.77 10.17
N HIS A 151 16.72 20.55 10.68
CA HIS A 151 17.70 19.47 10.60
C HIS A 151 17.75 18.83 9.20
N ILE A 152 16.69 19.00 8.41
CA ILE A 152 16.51 18.38 7.10
C ILE A 152 16.82 19.40 6.00
N PHE A 153 16.29 20.61 6.16
CA PHE A 153 16.46 21.71 5.23
C PHE A 153 17.18 22.85 5.97
N PRO A 154 18.53 22.83 6.00
CA PRO A 154 19.27 23.91 6.60
C PRO A 154 18.94 25.21 5.86
N GLN A 155 18.57 26.26 6.61
CA GLN A 155 18.41 27.57 6.00
C GLN A 155 19.81 28.09 5.66
N ASP A 156 20.09 28.28 4.37
CA ASP A 156 21.24 29.09 3.98
C ASP A 156 21.01 30.48 4.54
N THR A 157 21.70 30.80 5.63
CA THR A 157 21.86 32.18 6.09
C THR A 157 22.63 32.95 5.02
N LEU A 158 21.89 33.62 4.13
CA LEU A 158 22.39 34.71 3.31
C LEU A 158 22.66 35.95 4.17
#